data_AF-A0A915DCJ2-F1
#
_entry.id   AF-A0A915DCJ2-F1
#
_cell.length_a   1.000
_cell.length_b   1.000
_cell.length_c   1.000
_cell.angle_alpha   90.00
_cell.angle_beta   90.00
_cell.angle_gamma   90.00
#
_symmetry.space_group_name_H-M   'P 1'
#
loop_
_entity.id
_entity.type
_entity.pdbx_description
1 polymer ?
#
loop_
_entity_poly.entity_id
_entity_poly.type
_entity_poly.pdbx_seq_one_letter_code
_entity_poly.pdbx_strand_id
1 'polypeptide(L)'
;MQKLSRVLIQNFASGSARRSRRLFSTTAATRNGNYEYEDPKSENEVVNITYVLRDETERKVRGKVGDNVMYLAHRYNIEVEGACEASLACCTCHVYVDDDYFRKLPEPKEEEEDMLDLAPALKPNSRLSCQIILNKDLEGIRVTLPKITRNFYVDGHVPEPH
;
A
#
# COMPACT_ATOMS: atom_id res chain seq x y z
N MET A 1 -55.45 60.51 -22.46
CA MET A 1 -56.03 59.15 -22.45
C MET A 1 -55.31 58.33 -21.37
N GLN A 2 -56.09 57.97 -20.34
CA GLN A 2 -55.97 56.89 -19.33
C GLN A 2 -54.59 56.20 -19.20
N LYS A 3 -53.96 56.04 -18.02
CA LYS A 3 -54.41 55.34 -16.80
C LYS A 3 -53.34 55.59 -15.71
N LEU A 4 -53.74 56.02 -14.51
CA LEU A 4 -53.90 55.22 -13.28
C LEU A 4 -52.73 55.33 -12.29
N SER A 5 -53.14 55.78 -11.11
CA SER A 5 -52.49 55.85 -9.81
C SER A 5 -51.66 54.62 -9.41
N ARG A 6 -50.61 54.86 -8.62
CA ARG A 6 -50.10 53.90 -7.62
C ARG A 6 -49.36 54.62 -6.48
N VAL A 7 -50.09 54.75 -5.38
CA VAL A 7 -49.70 54.52 -3.97
C VAL A 7 -48.18 54.57 -3.67
N LEU A 8 -47.77 55.58 -2.91
CA LEU A 8 -46.54 55.55 -2.11
C LEU A 8 -46.87 54.92 -0.74
N ILE A 9 -46.36 53.73 -0.48
CA ILE A 9 -46.21 53.18 0.87
C ILE A 9 -44.73 52.94 1.09
N GLN A 10 -44.29 53.42 2.25
CA GLN A 10 -42.97 53.33 2.86
C GLN A 10 -42.40 51.91 2.78
N ASN A 11 -41.07 51.76 2.86
CA ASN A 11 -40.48 50.82 3.82
C ASN A 11 -38.94 50.87 3.92
N PHE A 12 -38.53 51.02 5.19
CA PHE A 12 -37.47 50.33 5.95
C PHE A 12 -36.01 50.31 5.48
N ALA A 13 -35.20 50.80 6.42
CA ALA A 13 -33.77 50.58 6.57
C ALA A 13 -33.39 49.10 6.74
N SER A 14 -32.24 48.73 6.19
CA SER A 14 -31.40 47.58 6.57
C SER A 14 -29.95 48.01 6.23
N GLY A 15 -28.95 47.92 7.09
CA GLY A 15 -28.53 46.80 7.92
C GLY A 15 -27.12 46.41 7.44
N SER A 16 -26.08 47.02 8.02
CA SER A 16 -24.67 46.81 7.64
C SER A 16 -24.18 45.42 8.05
N ALA A 17 -23.98 44.53 7.09
CA ALA A 17 -23.40 43.20 7.32
C ALA A 17 -21.86 43.25 7.28
N ARG A 18 -21.23 43.07 8.45
CA ARG A 18 -19.77 42.86 8.57
C ARG A 18 -19.40 41.50 7.93
N ARG A 19 -18.59 41.53 6.88
CA ARG A 19 -17.98 40.33 6.26
C ARG A 19 -16.98 39.70 7.25
N SER A 20 -17.37 38.57 7.85
CA SER A 20 -16.45 37.68 8.57
C SER A 20 -15.49 37.04 7.56
N ARG A 21 -14.21 37.39 7.62
CA ARG A 21 -13.16 36.72 6.85
C ARG A 21 -12.90 35.38 7.53
N ARG A 22 -13.33 34.27 6.92
CA ARG A 22 -12.89 32.94 7.32
C ARG A 22 -11.38 32.87 7.09
N LEU A 23 -10.62 32.70 8.16
CA LEU A 23 -9.19 32.41 8.10
C LEU A 23 -9.06 30.95 7.69
N PHE A 24 -8.53 30.69 6.50
CA PHE A 24 -8.09 29.35 6.14
C PHE A 24 -6.80 29.07 6.92
N SER A 25 -6.85 28.10 7.84
CA SER A 25 -5.65 27.57 8.48
C SER A 25 -5.02 26.56 7.52
N THR A 26 -3.82 26.85 7.02
CA THR A 26 -3.01 25.85 6.33
C THR A 26 -2.37 24.94 7.37
N THR A 27 -2.74 23.66 7.40
CA THR A 27 -1.96 22.67 8.13
C THR A 27 -0.53 22.67 7.59
N ALA A 28 0.47 22.49 8.46
CA ALA A 28 1.85 22.31 8.02
C ALA A 28 1.89 21.18 6.97
N ALA A 29 2.67 21.38 5.90
CA ALA A 29 2.88 20.35 4.89
C ALA A 29 3.51 19.13 5.58
N THR A 30 2.69 18.14 5.92
CA THR A 30 3.18 16.79 6.15
C THR A 30 3.86 16.39 4.86
N ARG A 31 5.14 15.96 4.94
CA ARG A 31 5.80 15.31 3.82
C ARG A 31 4.90 14.14 3.43
N ASN A 32 4.20 14.28 2.31
CA ASN A 32 3.54 13.15 1.66
C ASN A 32 4.61 12.08 1.53
N GLY A 33 4.32 10.85 1.96
CA GLY A 33 5.31 9.78 2.01
C GLY A 33 5.92 9.60 0.62
N ASN A 34 7.13 10.10 0.44
CA ASN A 34 7.93 9.79 -0.73
C ASN A 34 8.32 8.33 -0.59
N TYR A 35 7.47 7.42 -1.08
CA TYR A 35 7.89 6.10 -1.55
C TYR A 35 8.64 6.26 -2.89
N GLU A 36 9.36 7.36 -3.07
CA GLU A 36 10.25 7.54 -4.21
C GLU A 36 11.45 6.65 -3.96
N TYR A 37 11.65 5.71 -4.88
CA TYR A 37 12.80 4.83 -4.90
C TYR A 37 14.08 5.66 -4.93
N GLU A 38 14.92 5.49 -3.91
CA GLU A 38 16.27 6.04 -3.86
C GLU A 38 17.28 4.89 -3.96
N ASP A 39 18.18 4.98 -4.94
CA ASP A 39 19.31 4.05 -5.04
C ASP A 39 20.06 3.96 -3.69
N PRO A 40 20.55 2.76 -3.31
CA PRO A 40 21.30 2.58 -2.06
C PRO A 40 22.56 3.44 -2.09
N LYS A 41 22.78 4.23 -1.03
CA LYS A 41 23.91 5.16 -0.95
C LYS A 41 25.22 4.45 -0.59
N SER A 42 25.12 3.26 0.00
CA SER A 42 26.25 2.42 0.37
C SER A 42 25.88 0.93 0.35
N GLU A 43 26.87 0.05 0.18
CA GLU A 43 26.69 -1.41 0.22
C GLU A 43 26.13 -1.91 1.57
N ASN A 44 26.32 -1.15 2.66
CA ASN A 44 25.79 -1.49 3.98
C ASN A 44 24.25 -1.32 4.10
N GLU A 45 23.60 -0.75 3.10
CA GLU A 45 22.14 -0.59 3.01
C GLU A 45 21.49 -1.64 2.11
N VAL A 46 22.28 -2.49 1.45
CA VAL A 46 21.78 -3.53 0.57
C VAL A 46 21.42 -4.75 1.40
N VAL A 47 20.26 -5.34 1.11
CA VAL A 47 19.77 -6.58 1.70
C VAL A 47 19.42 -7.55 0.58
N ASN A 48 19.99 -8.75 0.58
CA ASN A 48 19.69 -9.77 -0.42
C ASN A 48 18.42 -10.53 -0.04
N ILE A 49 17.54 -10.74 -1.03
CA ILE A 49 16.31 -11.54 -0.89
C ILE A 49 16.23 -12.56 -2.03
N THR A 50 15.73 -13.76 -1.71
CA THR A 50 15.46 -14.81 -2.70
C THR A 50 13.96 -15.08 -2.76
N TYR A 51 13.38 -14.95 -3.94
CA TYR A 51 12.01 -15.34 -4.22
C TYR A 51 12.00 -16.71 -4.88
N VAL A 52 11.29 -17.66 -4.29
CA VAL A 52 11.01 -18.96 -4.90
C VAL A 52 9.67 -18.84 -5.62
N LEU A 53 9.71 -18.92 -6.93
CA LEU A 53 8.54 -18.77 -7.80
C LEU A 53 7.64 -20.02 -7.76
N ARG A 54 6.50 -19.93 -8.43
CA ARG A 54 5.49 -21.01 -8.48
C ARG A 54 5.98 -22.25 -9.23
N ASP A 55 6.94 -22.06 -10.14
CA ASP A 55 7.64 -23.11 -10.91
C ASP A 55 8.86 -23.68 -10.18
N GLU A 56 9.04 -23.32 -8.90
CA GLU A 56 10.14 -23.74 -8.04
C GLU A 56 11.52 -23.15 -8.44
N THR A 57 11.54 -22.20 -9.38
CA THR A 57 12.76 -21.46 -9.72
C THR A 57 13.06 -20.37 -8.69
N GLU A 58 14.34 -20.09 -8.48
CA GLU A 58 14.80 -19.06 -7.54
C GLU A 58 15.21 -17.78 -8.27
N ARG A 59 14.69 -16.65 -7.80
CA ARG A 59 15.06 -15.30 -8.26
C ARG A 59 15.71 -14.54 -7.11
N LYS A 60 17.01 -14.30 -7.25
CA LYS A 60 17.80 -13.52 -6.29
C LYS A 60 17.76 -12.04 -6.66
N VAL A 61 17.44 -11.22 -5.68
CA VAL A 61 17.19 -9.80 -5.86
C VAL A 61 17.93 -9.02 -4.77
N ARG A 62 18.45 -7.85 -5.15
CA ARG A 62 19.06 -6.89 -4.21
C ARG A 62 18.02 -5.84 -3.85
N GLY A 63 17.62 -5.82 -2.58
CA GLY A 63 16.78 -4.78 -2.00
C GLY A 63 17.60 -3.80 -1.18
N LYS A 64 16.96 -2.71 -0.77
CA LYS A 64 17.50 -1.75 0.19
C LYS A 64 16.83 -1.94 1.55
N VAL A 65 17.53 -1.64 2.64
CA VAL A 65 16.89 -1.48 3.95
C VAL A 65 15.75 -0.46 3.84
N GLY A 66 14.55 -0.85 4.26
CA GLY A 66 13.33 -0.05 4.13
C GLY A 66 12.49 -0.39 2.89
N ASP A 67 12.99 -1.18 1.94
CA ASP A 67 12.17 -1.64 0.81
C ASP A 67 11.03 -2.54 1.31
N ASN A 68 9.88 -2.41 0.67
CA ASN A 68 8.74 -3.30 0.89
C ASN A 68 8.93 -4.55 0.03
N VAL A 69 8.80 -5.74 0.60
CA VAL A 69 9.09 -7.00 -0.11
C VAL A 69 8.18 -7.21 -1.33
N MET A 70 6.93 -6.73 -1.29
CA MET A 70 5.99 -6.86 -2.40
C MET A 70 6.32 -5.89 -3.56
N TYR A 71 6.57 -4.61 -3.26
CA TYR A 71 6.99 -3.65 -4.30
C TYR A 71 8.37 -3.99 -4.88
N LEU A 72 9.27 -4.54 -4.07
CA LEU A 72 10.55 -5.05 -4.55
C LEU A 72 10.35 -6.22 -5.52
N ALA A 73 9.37 -7.10 -5.29
CA ALA A 73 9.05 -8.17 -6.24
C ALA A 73 8.59 -7.59 -7.59
N HIS A 74 7.67 -6.62 -7.57
CA HIS A 74 7.19 -5.94 -8.77
C HIS A 74 8.31 -5.29 -9.57
N ARG A 75 9.24 -4.59 -8.89
CA ARG A 75 10.41 -3.95 -9.51
C ARG A 75 11.27 -4.93 -10.33
N TYR A 76 11.34 -6.19 -9.91
CA TYR A 76 12.13 -7.23 -10.56
C TYR A 76 11.30 -8.17 -11.45
N ASN A 77 10.07 -7.77 -11.79
CA ASN A 77 9.11 -8.54 -12.59
C ASN A 77 8.86 -9.93 -12.02
N ILE A 78 8.68 -10.00 -10.70
CA ILE A 78 8.29 -11.22 -9.99
C ILE A 78 6.77 -11.16 -9.77
N GLU A 79 6.07 -12.23 -10.13
CA GLU A 79 4.59 -12.33 -10.17
C GLU A 79 3.95 -12.49 -8.78
N VAL A 80 4.26 -11.56 -7.87
CA VAL A 80 3.47 -11.29 -6.68
C VAL A 80 2.36 -10.31 -7.09
N GLU A 81 1.11 -10.59 -6.76
CA GLU A 81 -0.01 -9.78 -7.28
C GLU A 81 -0.13 -8.43 -6.57
N GLY A 82 -0.42 -8.43 -5.26
CA GLY A 82 -0.50 -7.17 -4.49
C GLY A 82 -1.63 -6.23 -4.91
N ALA A 83 -2.81 -6.76 -5.25
CA ALA A 83 -3.95 -6.03 -5.81
C ALA A 83 -4.46 -4.80 -5.01
N CYS A 84 -4.18 -4.70 -3.71
CA CYS A 84 -4.56 -3.56 -2.87
C CYS A 84 -3.43 -2.55 -2.61
N GLU A 85 -2.29 -2.68 -3.30
CA GLU A 85 -1.17 -1.73 -3.19
C GLU A 85 -0.68 -1.54 -1.75
N ALA A 86 -0.51 -2.63 -1.01
CA ALA A 86 -0.11 -2.64 0.40
C ALA A 86 -1.09 -1.99 1.40
N SER A 87 -2.35 -1.73 1.01
CA SER A 87 -3.37 -1.12 1.88
C SER A 87 -3.97 -2.07 2.93
N LEU A 88 -3.43 -3.28 3.10
CA LEU A 88 -3.93 -4.33 4.01
C LEU A 88 -5.42 -4.69 3.76
N ALA A 89 -5.87 -4.61 2.51
CA ALA A 89 -7.27 -4.86 2.13
C ALA A 89 -7.46 -6.15 1.30
N CYS A 90 -6.40 -6.96 1.12
CA CYS A 90 -6.47 -8.25 0.43
C CYS A 90 -5.31 -9.16 0.87
N CYS A 91 -5.34 -10.42 0.42
CA CYS A 91 -4.30 -11.43 0.68
C CYS A 91 -3.56 -11.90 -0.59
N THR A 92 -3.64 -11.15 -1.69
CA THR A 92 -3.03 -11.53 -3.00
C THR A 92 -1.50 -11.44 -2.99
N CYS A 93 -0.91 -10.76 -1.99
CA CYS A 93 0.52 -10.69 -1.76
C CYS A 93 1.05 -11.77 -0.79
N HIS A 94 0.25 -12.80 -0.50
CA HIS A 94 0.60 -13.90 0.38
C HIS A 94 1.88 -14.62 -0.08
N VAL A 95 2.79 -14.84 0.86
CA VAL A 95 4.03 -15.61 0.67
C VAL A 95 4.28 -16.51 1.89
N TYR A 96 5.07 -17.56 1.72
CA TYR A 96 5.66 -18.31 2.83
C TYR A 96 7.06 -17.80 3.11
N VAL A 97 7.36 -17.47 4.36
CA VAL A 97 8.70 -17.04 4.79
C VAL A 97 9.45 -18.25 5.34
N ASP A 98 10.73 -18.38 5.02
CA ASP A 98 11.57 -19.43 5.58
C ASP A 98 11.68 -19.30 7.12
N ASP A 99 11.65 -20.43 7.84
CA ASP A 99 11.51 -20.48 9.30
C ASP A 99 12.65 -19.73 10.03
N ASP A 100 13.86 -19.72 9.46
CA ASP A 100 15.03 -19.01 10.02
C ASP A 100 14.83 -17.49 10.04
N TYR A 101 14.04 -16.97 9.10
CA TYR A 101 13.73 -15.54 8.99
C TYR A 101 12.38 -15.19 9.60
N PHE A 102 11.42 -16.12 9.60
CA PHE A 102 10.10 -15.91 10.19
C PHE A 102 10.21 -15.51 11.67
N ARG A 103 11.10 -16.13 12.43
CA ARG A 103 11.35 -15.80 13.85
C ARG A 103 11.99 -14.43 14.07
N LYS A 104 12.61 -13.83 13.05
CA LYS A 104 13.21 -12.50 13.11
C LYS A 104 12.20 -11.40 12.74
N LEU A 105 11.12 -11.77 12.08
CA LEU A 105 10.05 -10.84 11.74
C LEU A 105 9.21 -10.54 12.99
N PRO A 106 8.65 -9.33 13.10
CA PRO A 106 7.60 -9.08 14.08
C PRO A 106 6.42 -10.00 13.81
N GLU A 107 5.73 -10.42 14.88
CA GLU A 107 4.48 -11.17 14.75
C GLU A 107 3.47 -10.38 13.88
N PRO A 108 2.67 -11.08 13.07
CA PRO A 108 1.61 -10.43 12.30
C PRO A 108 0.65 -9.71 13.26
N LYS A 109 0.10 -8.58 12.79
CA LYS A 109 -0.96 -7.90 13.53
C LYS A 109 -2.28 -8.62 13.32
N GLU A 110 -3.24 -8.44 14.22
CA GLU A 110 -4.60 -8.98 14.10
C GLU A 110 -5.23 -8.70 12.72
N GLU A 111 -5.12 -7.47 12.22
CA GLU A 111 -5.61 -7.10 10.87
C GLU A 111 -4.92 -7.88 9.74
N GLU A 112 -3.64 -8.24 9.90
CA GLU A 112 -2.92 -9.08 8.94
C GLU A 112 -3.39 -10.54 9.04
N GLU A 113 -3.61 -11.05 10.24
CA GLU A 113 -4.12 -12.41 10.49
C GLU A 113 -5.53 -12.58 9.90
N ASP A 114 -6.42 -11.61 10.11
CA ASP A 114 -7.77 -11.58 9.52
C ASP A 114 -7.73 -11.69 8.00
N MET A 115 -6.76 -11.04 7.36
CA MET A 115 -6.58 -11.13 5.90
C MET A 115 -5.92 -12.45 5.49
N LEU A 116 -5.00 -12.99 6.28
CA LEU A 116 -4.35 -14.27 6.03
C LEU A 116 -5.34 -15.45 6.11
N ASP A 117 -6.37 -15.38 6.96
CA ASP A 117 -7.42 -16.40 7.05
C ASP A 117 -8.20 -16.58 5.73
N LEU A 118 -8.22 -15.55 4.89
CA LEU A 118 -8.84 -15.58 3.56
C LEU A 118 -7.92 -16.15 2.48
N ALA A 119 -6.64 -16.39 2.79
CA ALA A 119 -5.61 -16.83 1.85
C ALA A 119 -5.70 -18.33 1.55
N PRO A 120 -5.55 -18.73 0.26
CA PRO A 120 -5.52 -20.13 -0.11
C PRO A 120 -4.23 -20.80 0.38
N ALA A 121 -4.33 -22.06 0.81
CA ALA A 121 -3.18 -22.85 1.26
C ALA A 121 -2.35 -22.17 2.37
N LEU A 122 -3.02 -21.56 3.35
CA LEU A 122 -2.36 -20.95 4.52
C LEU A 122 -1.49 -21.97 5.27
N LYS A 123 -0.32 -21.52 5.74
CA LYS A 123 0.65 -22.28 6.54
C LYS A 123 1.08 -21.45 7.75
N PRO A 124 1.67 -22.06 8.79
CA PRO A 124 2.14 -21.31 9.97
C PRO A 124 3.18 -20.24 9.66
N ASN A 125 3.96 -20.41 8.59
CA ASN A 125 4.98 -19.46 8.14
C ASN A 125 4.48 -18.51 7.03
N SER A 126 3.16 -18.40 6.85
CA SER A 126 2.53 -17.47 5.91
C SER A 126 2.62 -16.04 6.42
N ARG A 127 2.91 -15.10 5.52
CA ARG A 127 2.85 -13.65 5.76
C ARG A 127 2.32 -12.92 4.54
N LEU A 128 1.82 -11.71 4.74
CA LEU A 128 1.56 -10.77 3.64
C LEU A 128 2.87 -10.06 3.31
N SER A 129 3.43 -10.31 2.12
CA SER A 129 4.71 -9.69 1.72
C SER A 129 4.67 -8.16 1.74
N CYS A 130 3.49 -7.56 1.58
CA CYS A 130 3.33 -6.11 1.68
C CYS A 130 3.47 -5.55 3.10
N GLN A 131 3.43 -6.38 4.14
CA GLN A 131 3.66 -5.98 5.53
C GLN A 131 5.12 -6.22 5.98
N ILE A 132 5.96 -6.80 5.11
CA ILE A 132 7.37 -7.06 5.40
C ILE A 132 8.21 -5.92 4.84
N ILE A 133 8.91 -5.23 5.73
CA ILE A 133 9.91 -4.21 5.41
C ILE A 133 11.30 -4.79 5.61
N LEU A 134 12.15 -4.69 4.59
CA LEU A 134 13.52 -5.19 4.65
C LEU A 134 14.32 -4.43 5.70
N ASN A 135 15.05 -5.17 6.53
CA ASN A 135 16.01 -4.65 7.47
C ASN A 135 17.29 -5.50 7.41
N LYS A 136 18.35 -5.06 8.10
CA LYS A 136 19.66 -5.73 8.03
C LYS A 136 19.66 -7.16 8.57
N ASP A 137 18.77 -7.48 9.50
CA ASP A 137 18.67 -8.82 10.10
C ASP A 137 18.03 -9.85 9.17
N LEU A 138 17.40 -9.37 8.09
CA LEU A 138 16.77 -10.15 7.02
C LEU A 138 17.72 -10.41 5.84
N GLU A 139 19.03 -10.23 6.01
CA GLU A 139 20.01 -10.55 4.98
C GLU A 139 19.92 -12.03 4.55
N GLY A 140 19.67 -12.23 3.26
CA GLY A 140 19.48 -13.56 2.66
C GLY A 140 18.07 -14.13 2.80
N ILE A 141 17.08 -13.33 3.25
CA ILE A 141 15.70 -13.80 3.44
C ILE A 141 15.18 -14.53 2.21
N ARG A 142 14.53 -15.66 2.45
CA ARG A 142 13.91 -16.49 1.41
C ARG A 142 12.40 -16.48 1.58
N VAL A 143 11.69 -16.12 0.52
CA VAL A 143 10.23 -16.10 0.47
C VAL A 143 9.76 -16.97 -0.70
N THR A 144 8.71 -17.76 -0.47
CA THR A 144 8.15 -18.68 -1.47
C THR A 144 6.75 -18.24 -1.85
N LEU A 145 6.48 -18.14 -3.15
CA LEU A 145 5.16 -17.82 -3.66
C LEU A 145 4.26 -19.06 -3.59
N PRO A 146 3.02 -18.95 -3.09
CA PRO A 146 2.06 -20.04 -3.13
C PRO A 146 1.69 -20.38 -4.58
N LYS A 147 1.39 -21.66 -4.85
CA LYS A 147 1.00 -22.11 -6.21
C LYS A 147 -0.32 -21.49 -6.68
N ILE A 148 -1.17 -21.10 -5.74
CA ILE A 148 -2.50 -20.52 -5.99
C ILE A 148 -2.59 -19.24 -5.17
N THR A 149 -3.02 -18.16 -5.81
CA THR A 149 -3.35 -16.88 -5.18
C THR A 149 -4.84 -16.61 -5.35
N ARG A 150 -5.46 -15.94 -4.38
CA ARG A 150 -6.89 -15.59 -4.46
C ARG A 150 -7.08 -14.40 -5.39
N ASN A 151 -6.96 -14.64 -6.68
CA ASN A 151 -7.25 -13.65 -7.70
C ASN A 151 -8.40 -14.15 -8.57
N PHE A 152 -9.55 -13.52 -8.40
CA PHE A 152 -10.80 -13.94 -9.03
C PHE A 152 -10.95 -13.34 -10.44
N TYR A 153 -9.86 -13.28 -11.22
CA TYR A 153 -10.00 -12.96 -12.64
C TYR A 153 -10.64 -14.17 -13.33
N VAL A 154 -11.91 -14.00 -13.68
CA VAL A 154 -12.72 -15.00 -14.40
C VAL A 154 -12.14 -15.36 -15.77
N ASP A 155 -11.20 -14.57 -16.29
CA ASP A 155 -10.63 -14.70 -17.63
C ASP A 155 -9.11 -15.02 -17.66
N GLY A 156 -8.47 -15.26 -16.51
CA GLY A 156 -7.04 -15.61 -16.45
C GLY A 156 -6.07 -14.48 -16.85
N HIS A 157 -6.54 -13.24 -16.93
CA HIS A 157 -5.70 -12.07 -17.21
C HIS A 157 -4.89 -11.65 -15.97
N VAL A 158 -3.57 -11.58 -16.11
CA VAL A 158 -2.68 -11.00 -15.08
C VAL A 158 -2.45 -9.54 -15.46
N PRO A 159 -3.00 -8.57 -14.71
CA PRO A 159 -2.75 -7.16 -14.99
C PRO A 159 -1.28 -6.82 -14.71
N GLU A 160 -0.72 -5.94 -15.53
CA GLU A 160 0.60 -5.37 -15.26
C GLU A 160 0.52 -4.45 -14.02
N PRO A 161 1.48 -4.53 -13.09
CA PRO A 161 1.61 -3.53 -12.02
C PRO A 161 1.78 -2.14 -12.63
N HIS A 162 1.10 -1.15 -12.07
CA HIS A 162 1.18 0.25 -12.50
C HIS A 162 2.38 0.99 -11.90
#